data_AF-A0AA37W7B4-F1
#
_entry.id   AF-A0AA37W7B4-F1
#
_cell.length_a   1.000
_cell.length_b   1.000
_cell.length_c   1.000
_cell.angle_alpha   90.00
_cell.angle_beta   90.00
_cell.angle_gamma   90.00
#
_symmetry.space_group_name_H-M   'P 1'
#
loop_
_entity.id
_entity.type
_entity.pdbx_description
1 polymer ?
#
loop_
_entity_poly.entity_id
_entity_poly.type
_entity_poly.pdbx_seq_one_letter_code
_entity_poly.pdbx_strand_id
1 'polypeptide(L)'
;MSMWLLDNKEWVKSRKEHWKSIKPKLDMLINVERSQKKLLKEYYLTGNTDQELFQQIQGYPLFQLWFDPDQSEEHWNTIKNSSRAPHFENARNIFCQIIVGLSHKYAPDGSSFFDGLEEKLHNFFGLHRLDVIDYPDYSEKQFKHLAKKSLRTCRGLGNYLNLKDEPHPYDVTRLDAGMWRDAMVLAFEEDYVGLKRLVQSVDKVLAAPSGHHEYIVRLAEELNGYFDDPEFSDEAKKTIQKYRKKK
;
A
#
# COMPACT_ATOMS: atom_id res chain seq x y z
N MET A 1 -22.31 3.10 -21.52
CA MET A 1 -23.07 4.14 -20.81
C MET A 1 -22.13 4.76 -19.80
N SER A 2 -22.21 6.08 -19.55
CA SER A 2 -21.37 6.70 -18.52
C SER A 2 -21.81 6.19 -17.14
N MET A 3 -20.85 5.75 -16.31
CA MET A 3 -21.10 5.36 -14.91
C MET A 3 -21.42 6.57 -14.02
N TRP A 4 -21.26 7.77 -14.56
CA TRP A 4 -21.67 9.04 -13.97
C TRP A 4 -23.18 9.25 -14.15
N LEU A 5 -23.96 8.92 -13.11
CA LEU A 5 -25.42 9.00 -13.10
C LEU A 5 -25.91 10.43 -12.80
N LEU A 6 -25.50 11.40 -13.63
CA LEU A 6 -25.73 12.84 -13.37
C LEU A 6 -27.22 13.23 -13.37
N ASP A 7 -28.05 12.51 -14.12
CA ASP A 7 -29.50 12.72 -14.16
C ASP A 7 -30.21 12.17 -12.92
N ASN A 8 -29.55 11.30 -12.14
CA ASN A 8 -30.07 10.77 -10.89
C ASN A 8 -29.78 11.75 -9.72
N LYS A 9 -30.81 12.47 -9.28
CA LYS A 9 -30.72 13.46 -8.20
C LYS A 9 -30.23 12.87 -6.88
N GLU A 10 -30.61 11.64 -6.54
CA GLU A 10 -30.18 10.98 -5.30
C GLU A 10 -28.69 10.63 -5.36
N TRP A 11 -28.21 10.14 -6.50
CA TRP A 11 -26.80 9.87 -6.73
C TRP A 11 -25.95 11.15 -6.59
N VAL A 12 -26.38 12.26 -7.21
CA VAL A 12 -25.69 13.55 -7.12
C VAL A 12 -25.67 14.06 -5.66
N LYS A 13 -26.79 13.93 -4.94
CA LYS A 13 -26.89 14.32 -3.54
C LYS A 13 -25.94 13.50 -2.67
N SER A 14 -25.96 12.18 -2.81
CA SER A 14 -25.10 11.25 -2.07
C SER A 14 -23.62 11.58 -2.27
N ARG A 15 -23.17 11.82 -3.50
CA ARG A 15 -21.78 12.21 -3.76
C ARG A 15 -21.41 13.57 -3.17
N LYS A 16 -22.30 14.57 -3.26
CA LYS A 16 -22.05 15.86 -2.59
C LYS A 16 -21.92 15.73 -1.07
N GLU A 17 -22.67 14.82 -0.47
CA GLU A 17 -22.57 14.50 0.95
C GLU A 17 -21.27 13.75 1.27
N HIS A 18 -20.93 12.72 0.48
CA HIS A 18 -19.71 11.94 0.65
C HIS A 18 -18.43 12.79 0.43
N TRP A 19 -18.46 13.78 -0.46
CA TRP A 19 -17.34 14.71 -0.62
C TRP A 19 -16.93 15.42 0.70
N LYS A 20 -17.88 15.58 1.64
CA LYS A 20 -17.58 16.18 2.95
C LYS A 20 -16.64 15.31 3.80
N SER A 21 -16.64 13.97 3.63
CA SER A 21 -15.67 13.08 4.30
C SER A 21 -14.35 12.97 3.53
N ILE A 22 -14.36 13.09 2.20
CA ILE A 22 -13.15 13.06 1.37
C ILE A 22 -12.28 14.29 1.60
N LYS A 23 -12.90 15.48 1.70
CA LYS A 23 -12.17 16.75 1.79
C LYS A 23 -11.14 16.79 2.95
N PRO A 24 -11.48 16.41 4.20
CA PRO A 24 -10.51 16.33 5.28
C PRO A 24 -9.31 15.41 4.99
N LYS A 25 -9.54 14.30 4.28
CA LYS A 25 -8.47 13.35 3.89
C LYS A 25 -7.52 13.99 2.88
N LEU A 26 -8.05 14.73 1.92
CA LEU A 26 -7.25 15.55 0.99
C LEU A 26 -6.52 16.70 1.71
N ASP A 27 -7.06 17.23 2.81
CA ASP A 27 -6.40 18.26 3.62
C ASP A 27 -5.17 17.70 4.38
N MET A 28 -5.09 16.39 4.60
CA MET A 28 -3.90 15.73 5.16
C MET A 28 -2.78 15.56 4.13
N LEU A 29 -3.07 15.71 2.83
CA LEU A 29 -2.08 15.60 1.77
C LEU A 29 -1.43 16.96 1.53
N ILE A 30 -0.18 17.09 2.00
CA ILE A 30 0.61 18.33 1.96
C ILE A 30 0.77 18.89 0.53
N ASN A 31 0.70 18.01 -0.47
CA ASN A 31 0.94 18.34 -1.88
C ASN A 31 -0.34 18.68 -2.67
N VAL A 32 -1.51 18.73 -2.03
CA VAL A 32 -2.79 19.02 -2.71
C VAL A 32 -3.25 20.44 -2.38
N GLU A 33 -3.06 21.35 -3.34
CA GLU A 33 -3.42 22.75 -3.22
C GLU A 33 -4.94 23.00 -3.26
N ARG A 34 -5.39 24.16 -2.77
CA ARG A 34 -6.81 24.54 -2.76
C ARG A 34 -7.43 24.59 -4.16
N SER A 35 -6.68 25.07 -5.16
CA SER A 35 -7.08 25.10 -6.58
C SER A 35 -7.31 23.69 -7.11
N GLN A 36 -6.38 22.77 -6.81
CA GLN A 36 -6.45 21.36 -7.20
C GLN A 36 -7.65 20.65 -6.53
N LYS A 37 -7.93 20.94 -5.25
CA LYS A 37 -9.12 20.41 -4.55
C LYS A 37 -10.43 20.78 -5.25
N LYS A 38 -10.50 21.93 -5.93
CA LYS A 38 -11.68 22.34 -6.70
C LYS A 38 -11.83 21.47 -7.96
N LEU A 39 -10.73 21.22 -8.68
CA LEU A 39 -10.70 20.32 -9.85
C LEU A 39 -11.05 18.88 -9.46
N LEU A 40 -10.44 18.37 -8.39
CA LEU A 40 -10.74 17.04 -7.85
C LEU A 40 -12.22 16.90 -7.48
N LYS A 41 -12.82 17.92 -6.85
CA LYS A 41 -14.25 17.95 -6.54
C LYS A 41 -15.10 17.91 -7.81
N GLU A 42 -14.73 18.69 -8.81
CA GLU A 42 -15.47 18.78 -10.07
C GLU A 42 -15.48 17.41 -10.76
N TYR A 43 -14.30 16.82 -10.95
CA TYR A 43 -14.16 15.46 -11.46
C TYR A 43 -14.96 14.45 -10.63
N TYR A 44 -14.82 14.47 -9.30
CA TYR A 44 -15.53 13.57 -8.40
C TYR A 44 -17.07 13.69 -8.49
N LEU A 45 -17.62 14.85 -8.87
CA LEU A 45 -19.07 15.05 -8.94
C LEU A 45 -19.64 14.80 -10.32
N THR A 46 -18.87 15.04 -11.38
CA THR A 46 -19.40 15.09 -12.75
C THR A 46 -18.71 14.15 -13.73
N GLY A 47 -17.54 13.61 -13.38
CA GLY A 47 -16.63 12.93 -14.30
C GLY A 47 -15.96 13.85 -15.31
N ASN A 48 -16.31 15.14 -15.31
CA ASN A 48 -15.82 16.14 -16.23
C ASN A 48 -14.96 17.16 -15.48
N THR A 49 -13.81 17.46 -16.05
CA THR A 49 -12.89 18.49 -15.58
C THR A 49 -12.01 18.90 -16.76
N ASP A 50 -11.35 20.05 -16.66
CA ASP A 50 -10.24 20.37 -17.54
C ASP A 50 -9.16 19.29 -17.36
N GLN A 51 -8.97 18.45 -18.38
CA GLN A 51 -8.07 17.31 -18.35
C GLN A 51 -6.61 17.75 -18.30
N GLU A 52 -6.25 18.86 -18.94
CA GLU A 52 -4.88 19.37 -18.90
C GLU A 52 -4.53 19.83 -17.49
N LEU A 53 -5.45 20.56 -16.83
CA LEU A 53 -5.26 20.99 -15.45
C LEU A 53 -5.30 19.82 -14.46
N PHE A 54 -6.17 18.82 -14.71
CA PHE A 54 -6.25 17.63 -13.86
C PHE A 54 -4.97 16.81 -13.91
N GLN A 55 -4.39 16.63 -15.10
CA GLN A 55 -3.14 15.89 -15.29
C GLN A 55 -1.91 16.59 -14.68
N GLN A 56 -1.99 17.90 -14.42
CA GLN A 56 -0.95 18.65 -13.69
C GLN A 56 -0.97 18.37 -12.18
N ILE A 57 -2.03 17.77 -11.63
CA ILE A 57 -2.09 17.41 -10.22
C ILE A 57 -1.08 16.28 -9.95
N GLN A 58 -0.23 16.46 -8.94
CA GLN A 58 0.71 15.42 -8.54
C GLN A 58 -0.03 14.18 -8.09
N GLY A 59 0.26 13.04 -8.72
CA GLY A 59 -0.45 11.79 -8.44
C GLY A 59 -1.88 11.75 -8.96
N TYR A 60 -2.24 12.54 -9.99
CA TYR A 60 -3.59 12.51 -10.57
C TYR A 60 -4.15 11.10 -10.85
N PRO A 61 -3.37 10.08 -11.29
CA PRO A 61 -3.91 8.75 -11.52
C PRO A 61 -4.48 8.11 -10.25
N LEU A 62 -3.86 8.34 -9.08
CA LEU A 62 -4.35 7.86 -7.79
C LEU A 62 -5.73 8.49 -7.48
N PHE A 63 -5.87 9.80 -7.68
CA PHE A 63 -7.14 10.49 -7.46
C PHE A 63 -8.21 10.07 -8.47
N GLN A 64 -7.81 9.79 -9.72
CA GLN A 64 -8.72 9.27 -10.73
C GLN A 64 -9.27 7.90 -10.30
N LEU A 65 -8.39 6.96 -9.92
CA LEU A 65 -8.80 5.62 -9.46
C LEU A 65 -9.66 5.67 -8.20
N TRP A 66 -9.36 6.60 -7.28
CA TRP A 66 -10.14 6.78 -6.05
C TRP A 66 -11.53 7.39 -6.34
N PHE A 67 -11.61 8.40 -7.21
CA PHE A 67 -12.85 9.17 -7.40
C PHE A 67 -13.78 8.63 -8.48
N ASP A 68 -13.30 7.77 -9.38
CA ASP A 68 -14.13 7.23 -10.44
C ASP A 68 -15.23 6.29 -9.89
N PRO A 69 -16.51 6.39 -10.33
CA PRO A 69 -17.54 5.43 -9.97
C PRO A 69 -17.33 4.05 -10.58
N ASP A 70 -16.57 3.93 -11.67
CA ASP A 70 -16.21 2.65 -12.27
C ASP A 70 -15.00 2.04 -11.55
N GLN A 71 -15.27 0.98 -10.79
CA GLN A 71 -14.29 0.26 -10.02
C GLN A 71 -13.99 -1.13 -10.64
N SER A 72 -14.17 -1.29 -11.95
CA SER A 72 -13.73 -2.49 -12.67
C SER A 72 -12.21 -2.50 -12.91
N GLU A 73 -11.64 -3.69 -13.09
CA GLU A 73 -10.21 -3.85 -13.44
C GLU A 73 -9.89 -3.31 -14.84
N GLU A 74 -10.81 -3.48 -15.79
CA GLU A 74 -10.67 -2.97 -17.16
C GLU A 74 -10.47 -1.46 -17.16
N HIS A 75 -11.33 -0.72 -16.43
CA HIS A 75 -11.24 0.73 -16.32
C HIS A 75 -9.94 1.19 -15.64
N TRP A 76 -9.56 0.51 -14.56
CA TRP A 76 -8.30 0.80 -13.87
C TRP A 76 -7.09 0.61 -14.79
N ASN A 77 -7.08 -0.45 -15.61
CA ASN A 77 -6.05 -0.67 -16.62
C ASN A 77 -6.08 0.41 -17.71
N THR A 78 -7.26 0.91 -18.12
CA THR A 78 -7.36 2.06 -19.03
C THR A 78 -6.68 3.30 -18.43
N ILE A 79 -6.95 3.61 -17.15
CA ILE A 79 -6.31 4.75 -16.46
C ILE A 79 -4.79 4.58 -16.44
N LYS A 80 -4.28 3.39 -16.08
CA LYS A 80 -2.84 3.07 -16.10
C LYS A 80 -2.23 3.29 -17.48
N ASN A 81 -2.83 2.72 -18.52
CA ASN A 81 -2.30 2.77 -19.89
C ASN A 81 -2.38 4.17 -20.51
N SER A 82 -3.35 4.99 -20.10
CA SER A 82 -3.44 6.40 -20.51
C SER A 82 -2.47 7.33 -19.77
N SER A 83 -1.95 6.88 -18.62
CA SER A 83 -1.06 7.68 -17.79
C SER A 83 0.38 7.55 -18.28
N ARG A 84 1.09 8.67 -18.44
CA ARG A 84 2.54 8.59 -18.72
C ARG A 84 3.25 7.95 -17.53
N ALA A 85 4.25 7.11 -17.79
CA ALA A 85 4.98 6.38 -16.74
C ALA A 85 5.44 7.24 -15.56
N PRO A 86 6.00 8.47 -15.75
CA PRO A 86 6.40 9.32 -14.62
C PRO A 86 5.23 9.75 -13.72
N HIS A 87 4.03 9.96 -14.28
CA HIS A 87 2.85 10.32 -13.49
C HIS A 87 2.32 9.14 -12.70
N PHE A 88 2.34 7.94 -13.31
CA PHE A 88 1.92 6.72 -12.64
C PHE A 88 2.86 6.36 -11.48
N GLU A 89 4.18 6.46 -11.69
CA GLU A 89 5.17 6.27 -10.62
C GLU A 89 5.03 7.31 -9.50
N ASN A 90 4.70 8.56 -9.82
CA ASN A 90 4.41 9.57 -8.80
C ASN A 90 3.16 9.19 -7.98
N ALA A 91 2.08 8.76 -8.65
CA ALA A 91 0.85 8.29 -7.98
C ALA A 91 1.13 7.14 -7.01
N ARG A 92 1.90 6.15 -7.47
CA ARG A 92 2.38 5.03 -6.66
C ARG A 92 3.18 5.50 -5.45
N ASN A 93 4.14 6.40 -5.66
CA ASN A 93 4.96 6.93 -4.57
C ASN A 93 4.12 7.67 -3.52
N ILE A 94 3.14 8.48 -3.95
CA ILE A 94 2.21 9.16 -3.04
C ILE A 94 1.38 8.14 -2.26
N PHE A 95 0.80 7.14 -2.94
CA PHE A 95 0.06 6.06 -2.28
C PHE A 95 0.94 5.34 -1.24
N CYS A 96 2.15 4.93 -1.61
CA CYS A 96 3.09 4.31 -0.68
C CYS A 96 3.46 5.24 0.48
N GLN A 97 3.62 6.55 0.27
CA GLN A 97 3.87 7.50 1.37
C GLN A 97 2.68 7.62 2.32
N ILE A 98 1.44 7.58 1.81
CA ILE A 98 0.23 7.64 2.64
C ILE A 98 0.12 6.36 3.48
N ILE A 99 0.27 5.20 2.85
CA ILE A 99 0.07 3.89 3.50
C ILE A 99 1.27 3.48 4.39
N VAL A 100 2.51 3.75 3.95
CA VAL A 100 3.76 3.32 4.63
C VAL A 100 4.37 4.44 5.48
N GLY A 101 4.20 5.70 5.07
CA GLY A 101 4.95 6.85 5.59
C GLY A 101 4.24 7.71 6.64
N LEU A 102 2.91 7.66 6.75
CA LEU A 102 2.18 8.49 7.72
C LEU A 102 1.85 7.73 9.00
N SER A 103 1.99 8.44 10.12
CA SER A 103 1.37 8.17 11.44
C SER A 103 -0.17 8.12 11.40
N HIS A 104 -0.76 8.17 10.20
CA HIS A 104 -2.17 8.33 9.89
C HIS A 104 -2.57 7.34 8.79
N LYS A 105 -2.42 6.03 9.06
CA LYS A 105 -2.94 4.96 8.17
C LYS A 105 -4.45 5.10 7.91
N TYR A 106 -5.15 5.84 8.76
CA TYR A 106 -6.58 6.07 8.74
C TYR A 106 -6.86 7.57 8.78
N ALA A 107 -8.05 7.94 8.33
CA ALA A 107 -8.55 9.30 8.52
C ALA A 107 -8.60 9.64 10.04
N PRO A 108 -8.67 10.93 10.42
CA PRO A 108 -8.62 11.33 11.83
C PRO A 108 -9.77 10.77 12.67
N ASP A 109 -10.87 10.37 12.03
CA ASP A 109 -12.04 9.73 12.62
C ASP A 109 -11.95 8.20 12.67
N GLY A 110 -10.80 7.62 12.29
CA GLY A 110 -10.60 6.18 12.19
C GLY A 110 -11.26 5.55 10.96
N SER A 111 -11.82 6.33 10.03
CA SER A 111 -12.35 5.77 8.78
C SER A 111 -11.23 5.42 7.80
N SER A 112 -11.56 4.61 6.79
CA SER A 112 -10.72 4.36 5.63
C SER A 112 -10.21 5.68 5.02
N PHE A 113 -8.94 5.73 4.61
CA PHE A 113 -8.42 6.89 3.88
C PHE A 113 -8.94 6.93 2.44
N PHE A 114 -9.04 5.77 1.78
CA PHE A 114 -9.45 5.66 0.37
C PHE A 114 -10.86 5.06 0.18
N ASP A 115 -11.75 5.30 1.13
CA ASP A 115 -13.15 4.85 1.14
C ASP A 115 -13.35 3.33 0.89
N GLY A 116 -12.44 2.52 1.43
CA GLY A 116 -12.41 1.06 1.36
C GLY A 116 -11.53 0.51 0.23
N LEU A 117 -10.92 1.38 -0.58
CA LEU A 117 -10.10 0.98 -1.73
C LEU A 117 -8.65 0.66 -1.36
N GLU A 118 -8.24 0.68 -0.09
CA GLU A 118 -6.85 0.49 0.33
C GLU A 118 -6.22 -0.77 -0.25
N GLU A 119 -6.89 -1.91 -0.09
CA GLU A 119 -6.39 -3.20 -0.58
C GLU A 119 -6.37 -3.25 -2.10
N LYS A 120 -7.40 -2.69 -2.77
CA LYS A 120 -7.44 -2.66 -4.23
C LYS A 120 -6.35 -1.77 -4.81
N LEU A 121 -6.14 -0.58 -4.23
CA LEU A 121 -5.06 0.33 -4.59
C LEU A 121 -3.69 -0.26 -4.25
N HIS A 122 -3.56 -0.96 -3.13
CA HIS A 122 -2.34 -1.72 -2.81
C HIS A 122 -2.12 -2.81 -3.85
N ASN A 123 -3.16 -3.51 -4.30
CA ASN A 123 -3.00 -4.52 -5.35
C ASN A 123 -2.64 -3.96 -6.72
N PHE A 124 -3.03 -2.72 -6.98
CA PHE A 124 -2.81 -2.09 -8.26
C PHE A 124 -1.49 -1.32 -8.35
N PHE A 125 -1.08 -0.64 -7.27
CA PHE A 125 0.18 0.12 -7.19
C PHE A 125 1.30 -0.66 -6.52
N GLY A 126 0.94 -1.57 -5.63
CA GLY A 126 1.85 -2.26 -4.73
C GLY A 126 2.69 -3.27 -5.46
N LEU A 127 3.83 -3.53 -4.84
CA LEU A 127 4.69 -4.62 -5.20
C LEU A 127 4.34 -5.75 -4.26
N HIS A 128 3.46 -6.64 -4.68
CA HIS A 128 3.24 -7.88 -3.94
C HIS A 128 4.44 -8.79 -3.99
N ARG A 129 5.19 -8.67 -5.09
CA ARG A 129 6.37 -9.46 -5.42
C ARG A 129 7.45 -8.52 -5.97
N LEU A 130 8.70 -8.96 -5.88
CA LEU A 130 9.82 -8.34 -6.59
C LEU A 130 10.29 -9.33 -7.65
N ASP A 131 9.74 -9.20 -8.85
CA ASP A 131 10.23 -9.93 -10.03
C ASP A 131 10.97 -8.96 -10.95
N VAL A 132 12.09 -9.40 -11.53
CA VAL A 132 12.85 -8.63 -12.52
C VAL A 132 12.00 -8.34 -13.76
N ILE A 133 11.06 -9.23 -14.10
CA ILE A 133 10.16 -9.08 -15.26
C ILE A 133 9.28 -7.82 -15.13
N ASP A 134 8.92 -7.43 -13.91
CA ASP A 134 8.11 -6.23 -13.65
C ASP A 134 8.91 -4.93 -13.83
N TYR A 135 10.24 -5.02 -14.00
CA TYR A 135 11.17 -3.89 -14.10
C TYR A 135 12.15 -4.03 -15.27
N PRO A 136 11.65 -4.14 -16.52
CA PRO A 136 12.50 -4.39 -17.68
C PRO A 136 13.51 -3.26 -17.93
N ASP A 137 13.20 -2.04 -17.48
CA ASP A 137 14.05 -0.85 -17.66
C ASP A 137 15.07 -0.65 -16.54
N TYR A 138 15.04 -1.48 -15.47
CA TYR A 138 15.97 -1.35 -14.35
C TYR A 138 17.27 -2.09 -14.66
N SER A 139 18.41 -1.43 -14.46
CA SER A 139 19.69 -2.14 -14.34
C SER A 139 19.69 -3.05 -13.11
N GLU A 140 20.51 -4.10 -13.13
CA GLU A 140 20.70 -5.00 -11.99
C GLU A 140 21.00 -4.24 -10.68
N LYS A 141 21.82 -3.19 -10.77
CA LYS A 141 22.14 -2.32 -9.62
C LYS A 141 20.92 -1.57 -9.09
N GLN A 142 20.06 -1.04 -9.97
CA GLN A 142 18.83 -0.35 -9.57
C GLN A 142 17.84 -1.33 -8.96
N PHE A 143 17.67 -2.51 -9.55
CA PHE A 143 16.80 -3.55 -9.03
C PHE A 143 17.26 -4.06 -7.66
N LYS A 144 18.56 -4.34 -7.50
CA LYS A 144 19.14 -4.70 -6.21
C LYS A 144 18.98 -3.59 -5.16
N HIS A 145 19.11 -2.32 -5.55
CA HIS A 145 18.86 -1.19 -4.66
C HIS A 145 17.39 -1.12 -4.22
N LEU A 146 16.44 -1.35 -5.13
CA LEU A 146 15.02 -1.45 -4.82
C LEU A 146 14.75 -2.57 -3.82
N ALA A 147 15.26 -3.79 -4.08
CA ALA A 147 15.11 -4.92 -3.17
C ALA A 147 15.66 -4.61 -1.76
N LYS A 148 16.84 -3.99 -1.65
CA LYS A 148 17.38 -3.53 -0.35
C LYS A 148 16.47 -2.52 0.35
N LYS A 149 15.83 -1.62 -0.39
CA LYS A 149 14.88 -0.66 0.17
C LYS A 149 13.62 -1.37 0.67
N SER A 150 13.13 -2.36 -0.07
CA SER A 150 11.95 -3.15 0.28
C SER A 150 12.17 -4.00 1.53
N LEU A 151 13.40 -4.42 1.86
CA LEU A 151 13.70 -5.07 3.14
C LEU A 151 13.26 -4.24 4.36
N ARG A 152 13.13 -2.91 4.23
CA ARG A 152 12.67 -2.03 5.32
C ARG A 152 11.23 -2.29 5.75
N THR A 153 10.42 -2.97 4.94
CA THR A 153 9.04 -3.35 5.32
C THR A 153 8.98 -4.30 6.51
N CYS A 154 10.08 -5.01 6.84
CA CYS A 154 10.16 -5.84 8.04
C CYS A 154 9.79 -5.09 9.33
N ARG A 155 10.07 -3.78 9.40
CA ARG A 155 9.66 -2.93 10.53
C ARG A 155 8.15 -2.76 10.59
N GLY A 156 7.50 -2.56 9.45
CA GLY A 156 6.04 -2.44 9.33
C GLY A 156 5.36 -3.74 9.73
N LEU A 157 5.79 -4.87 9.15
CA LEU A 157 5.30 -6.21 9.49
C LEU A 157 5.50 -6.53 10.97
N GLY A 158 6.68 -6.24 11.53
CA GLY A 158 6.96 -6.45 12.95
C GLY A 158 6.11 -5.56 13.87
N ASN A 159 5.80 -4.33 13.47
CA ASN A 159 4.86 -3.48 14.21
C ASN A 159 3.44 -4.04 14.17
N TYR A 160 3.00 -4.52 13.00
CA TYR A 160 1.67 -5.09 12.80
C TYR A 160 1.45 -6.34 13.68
N LEU A 161 2.44 -7.23 13.76
CA LEU A 161 2.39 -8.41 14.63
C LEU A 161 2.34 -8.09 16.14
N ASN A 162 2.73 -6.87 16.54
CA ASN A 162 2.72 -6.43 17.94
C ASN A 162 1.56 -5.48 18.27
N LEU A 163 0.57 -5.36 17.39
CA LEU A 163 -0.65 -4.62 17.72
C LEU A 163 -1.30 -5.24 18.96
N LYS A 164 -1.68 -4.39 19.90
CA LYS A 164 -2.41 -4.79 21.12
C LYS A 164 -3.91 -4.84 20.89
N ASP A 165 -4.38 -3.95 20.02
CA ASP A 165 -5.77 -3.82 19.63
C ASP A 165 -6.01 -4.58 18.32
N GLU A 166 -7.29 -4.73 17.97
CA GLU A 166 -7.70 -5.32 16.70
C GLU A 166 -7.06 -4.56 15.52
N PRO A 167 -6.46 -5.27 14.53
CA PRO A 167 -5.98 -4.62 13.34
C PRO A 167 -7.11 -3.90 12.62
N HIS A 168 -6.84 -2.69 12.14
CA HIS A 168 -7.83 -1.99 11.34
C HIS A 168 -8.17 -2.77 10.07
N PRO A 169 -9.45 -2.84 9.65
CA PRO A 169 -9.84 -3.60 8.46
C PRO A 169 -9.17 -3.14 7.16
N TYR A 170 -8.70 -1.89 7.11
CA TYR A 170 -8.02 -1.31 5.95
C TYR A 170 -6.49 -1.27 6.09
N ASP A 171 -5.90 -1.91 7.11
CA ASP A 171 -4.45 -2.01 7.21
C ASP A 171 -3.90 -3.03 6.22
N VAL A 172 -3.27 -2.53 5.15
CA VAL A 172 -2.68 -3.35 4.09
C VAL A 172 -1.26 -3.81 4.39
N THR A 173 -0.68 -3.49 5.56
CA THR A 173 0.70 -3.89 5.91
C THR A 173 0.92 -5.40 5.79
N ARG A 174 -0.10 -6.20 6.09
CA ARG A 174 -0.04 -7.67 5.97
C ARG A 174 0.26 -8.15 4.54
N LEU A 175 -0.10 -7.36 3.52
CA LEU A 175 0.10 -7.70 2.11
C LEU A 175 1.58 -7.55 1.68
N ASP A 176 2.42 -6.89 2.48
CA ASP A 176 3.84 -6.70 2.16
C ASP A 176 4.72 -7.93 2.44
N ALA A 177 4.15 -9.03 2.95
CA ALA A 177 4.89 -10.23 3.33
C ALA A 177 5.62 -10.89 2.14
N GLY A 178 4.93 -11.02 1.00
CA GLY A 178 5.53 -11.58 -0.23
C GLY A 178 6.68 -10.74 -0.77
N MET A 179 6.51 -9.41 -0.80
CA MET A 179 7.55 -8.48 -1.23
C MET A 179 8.77 -8.55 -0.33
N TRP A 180 8.53 -8.62 0.99
CA TRP A 180 9.61 -8.77 1.96
C TRP A 180 10.37 -10.08 1.73
N ARG A 181 9.67 -11.19 1.48
CA ARG A 181 10.28 -12.49 1.14
C ARG A 181 11.15 -12.39 -0.10
N ASP A 182 10.67 -11.79 -1.19
CA ASP A 182 11.48 -11.66 -2.41
C ASP A 182 12.70 -10.76 -2.18
N ALA A 183 12.53 -9.68 -1.42
CA ALA A 183 13.63 -8.80 -1.05
C ALA A 183 14.72 -9.53 -0.25
N MET A 184 14.34 -10.48 0.61
CA MET A 184 15.27 -11.35 1.35
C MET A 184 16.06 -12.26 0.41
N VAL A 185 15.42 -12.87 -0.58
CA VAL A 185 16.09 -13.70 -1.60
C VAL A 185 17.10 -12.88 -2.40
N LEU A 186 16.68 -11.69 -2.86
CA LEU A 186 17.42 -10.91 -3.84
C LEU A 186 18.58 -10.10 -3.25
N ALA A 187 18.47 -9.66 -2.00
CA ALA A 187 19.29 -8.54 -1.53
C ALA A 187 19.76 -8.63 -0.07
N PHE A 188 19.61 -9.77 0.60
CA PHE A 188 20.10 -9.93 1.96
C PHE A 188 21.65 -9.93 2.01
N GLU A 189 22.23 -9.08 2.86
CA GLU A 189 23.69 -8.89 3.02
C GLU A 189 24.15 -8.76 4.50
N GLU A 190 23.32 -9.14 5.50
CA GLU A 190 23.54 -9.12 6.97
C GLU A 190 22.84 -8.01 7.82
N ASP A 191 22.49 -8.40 9.07
CA ASP A 191 22.07 -7.63 10.28
C ASP A 191 21.13 -6.44 10.09
N TYR A 192 19.91 -6.73 9.61
CA TYR A 192 18.82 -5.77 9.67
C TYR A 192 18.18 -5.77 11.07
N VAL A 193 18.31 -4.67 11.81
CA VAL A 193 17.65 -4.47 13.12
C VAL A 193 16.14 -4.79 13.06
N GLY A 194 15.49 -4.46 11.94
CA GLY A 194 14.07 -4.77 11.72
C GLY A 194 13.79 -6.28 11.57
N LEU A 195 14.72 -7.06 11.00
CA LEU A 195 14.59 -8.51 10.86
C LEU A 195 14.59 -9.21 12.21
N LYS A 196 15.49 -8.84 13.13
CA LYS A 196 15.49 -9.38 14.49
C LYS A 196 14.12 -9.21 15.16
N ARG A 197 13.58 -7.99 15.09
CA ARG A 197 12.27 -7.68 15.67
C ARG A 197 11.17 -8.50 15.00
N LEU A 198 11.19 -8.63 13.68
CA LEU A 198 10.21 -9.42 12.93
C LEU A 198 10.21 -10.89 13.40
N VAL A 199 11.38 -11.55 13.41
CA VAL A 199 11.55 -12.94 13.86
C VAL A 199 11.02 -13.13 15.28
N GLN A 200 11.43 -12.27 16.21
CA GLN A 200 10.98 -12.36 17.60
C GLN A 200 9.47 -12.13 17.77
N SER A 201 8.87 -11.30 16.90
CA SER A 201 7.43 -11.05 16.92
C SER A 201 6.64 -12.24 16.39
N VAL A 202 7.12 -12.88 15.31
CA VAL A 202 6.55 -14.12 14.78
C VAL A 202 6.59 -15.22 15.84
N ASP A 203 7.75 -15.48 16.43
CA ASP A 203 7.91 -16.51 17.48
C ASP A 203 6.97 -16.24 18.68
N LYS A 204 6.80 -14.98 19.07
CA LYS A 204 5.90 -14.58 20.17
C LYS A 204 4.44 -14.87 19.84
N VAL A 205 3.98 -14.49 18.66
CA VAL A 205 2.59 -14.73 18.22
C VAL A 205 2.31 -16.24 18.16
N LEU A 206 3.21 -17.01 17.55
CA LEU A 206 3.04 -18.46 17.40
C LEU A 206 3.15 -19.24 18.71
N ALA A 207 3.83 -18.71 19.73
CA ALA A 207 3.87 -19.31 21.05
C ALA A 207 2.55 -19.14 21.84
N ALA A 208 1.72 -18.15 21.50
CA ALA A 208 0.47 -17.84 22.19
C ALA A 208 -0.64 -17.33 21.23
N PRO A 209 -1.02 -18.11 20.20
CA PRO A 209 -1.87 -17.62 19.11
C PRO A 209 -3.27 -17.18 19.57
N SER A 210 -3.82 -17.81 20.62
CA SER A 210 -5.13 -17.44 21.19
C SER A 210 -5.18 -16.03 21.80
N GLY A 211 -4.02 -15.40 22.05
CA GLY A 211 -3.93 -14.03 22.54
C GLY A 211 -3.90 -12.97 21.43
N HIS A 212 -4.06 -13.37 20.16
CA HIS A 212 -3.92 -12.50 19.01
C HIS A 212 -5.12 -12.60 18.07
N HIS A 213 -5.37 -11.53 17.31
CA HIS A 213 -6.38 -11.51 16.24
C HIS A 213 -6.01 -12.49 15.12
N GLU A 214 -7.00 -13.09 14.44
CA GLU A 214 -6.74 -14.13 13.43
C GLU A 214 -5.83 -13.67 12.28
N TYR A 215 -5.95 -12.41 11.83
CA TYR A 215 -5.08 -11.86 10.79
C TYR A 215 -3.61 -11.74 11.23
N ILE A 216 -3.36 -11.48 12.51
CA ILE A 216 -2.00 -11.44 13.07
C ILE A 216 -1.42 -12.86 13.09
N VAL A 217 -2.22 -13.85 13.50
CA VAL A 217 -1.81 -15.26 13.52
C VAL A 217 -1.50 -15.76 12.11
N ARG A 218 -2.39 -15.53 11.14
CA ARG A 218 -2.18 -15.94 9.74
C ARG A 218 -0.91 -15.33 9.14
N LEU A 219 -0.67 -14.05 9.38
CA LEU A 219 0.56 -13.39 8.92
C LEU A 219 1.81 -13.99 9.58
N ALA A 220 1.74 -14.30 10.89
CA ALA A 220 2.85 -14.92 11.59
C ALA A 220 3.15 -16.33 11.05
N GLU A 221 2.12 -17.13 10.74
CA GLU A 221 2.26 -18.44 10.11
C GLU A 221 2.90 -18.34 8.72
N GLU A 222 2.44 -17.40 7.89
CA GLU A 222 3.00 -17.14 6.55
C GLU A 222 4.49 -16.76 6.64
N LEU A 223 4.82 -15.76 7.47
CA LEU A 223 6.20 -15.32 7.65
C LEU A 223 7.10 -16.41 8.23
N ASN A 224 6.56 -17.25 9.13
CA ASN A 224 7.29 -18.39 9.65
C ASN A 224 7.60 -19.42 8.56
N GLY A 225 6.67 -19.64 7.63
CA GLY A 225 6.92 -20.44 6.43
C GLY A 225 8.05 -19.89 5.57
N TYR A 226 8.12 -18.57 5.40
CA TYR A 226 9.21 -17.91 4.65
C TYR A 226 10.57 -18.02 5.34
N PHE A 227 10.63 -18.14 6.67
CA PHE A 227 11.91 -18.31 7.36
C PHE A 227 12.65 -19.61 7.01
N ASP A 228 11.91 -20.61 6.53
CA ASP A 228 12.44 -21.89 6.07
C ASP A 228 12.51 -22.00 4.54
N ASP A 229 12.34 -20.87 3.83
CA ASP A 229 12.35 -20.82 2.36
C ASP A 229 13.70 -21.31 1.80
N PRO A 230 13.70 -22.29 0.87
CA PRO A 230 14.93 -22.84 0.32
C PRO A 230 15.74 -21.80 -0.46
N GLU A 231 15.12 -20.79 -1.06
CA GLU A 231 15.79 -19.74 -1.84
C GLU A 231 16.51 -18.71 -0.97
N PHE A 232 16.24 -18.65 0.33
CA PHE A 232 17.00 -17.79 1.23
C PHE A 232 18.47 -18.24 1.28
N SER A 233 19.38 -17.27 1.25
CA SER A 233 20.80 -17.54 1.37
C SER A 233 21.13 -18.20 2.72
N ASP A 234 22.21 -18.98 2.77
CA ASP A 234 22.68 -19.61 4.02
C ASP A 234 22.92 -18.57 5.12
N GLU A 235 23.34 -17.37 4.74
CA GLU A 235 23.58 -16.26 5.64
C GLU A 235 22.27 -15.73 6.25
N ALA A 236 21.21 -15.58 5.44
CA ALA A 236 19.88 -15.21 5.91
C ALA A 236 19.35 -16.27 6.90
N LYS A 237 19.44 -17.55 6.54
CA LYS A 237 19.02 -18.67 7.39
C LYS A 237 19.77 -18.70 8.73
N LYS A 238 21.10 -18.57 8.70
CA LYS A 238 21.93 -18.47 9.92
C LYS A 238 21.53 -17.27 10.78
N THR A 239 21.27 -16.12 10.17
CA THR A 239 20.86 -14.89 10.86
C THR A 239 19.50 -15.07 11.55
N ILE A 240 18.51 -15.64 10.86
CA ILE A 240 17.19 -15.94 11.44
C ILE A 240 17.33 -16.89 12.62
N GLN A 241 18.09 -17.99 12.48
CA GLN A 241 18.35 -18.93 13.58
C GLN A 241 19.05 -18.27 14.77
N LYS A 242 20.01 -17.38 14.53
CA LYS A 242 20.68 -16.59 15.58
C LYS A 242 19.68 -15.73 16.35
N TYR A 243 18.70 -15.11 15.69
CA TYR A 243 17.68 -14.30 16.35
C TYR A 243 16.67 -15.13 17.14
N ARG A 244 16.29 -16.32 16.65
CA ARG A 244 15.42 -17.26 17.41
C ARG A 244 16.07 -17.76 18.70
N LYS A 245 17.40 -17.97 18.70
CA LYS A 245 18.17 -18.48 19.86
C LYS A 245 18.43 -17.42 20.94
N LYS A 246 18.43 -16.13 20.58
CA LYS A 246 18.57 -15.01 21.52
C LYS A 246 17.19 -14.61 22.06
N LYS A 247 16.64 -15.43 22.95
CA LYS A 247 15.48 -15.08 23.80
C LYS A 247 15.95 -14.34 25.04
#